data_AF-T0ZMZ4-F1
#
_entry.id   AF-T0ZMZ4-F1
#
_cell.length_a   1.000
_cell.length_b   1.000
_cell.length_c   1.000
_cell.angle_alpha   90.00
_cell.angle_beta   90.00
_cell.angle_gamma   90.00
#
_symmetry.space_group_name_H-M   'P 1'
#
loop_
_entity.id
_entity.type
_entity.pdbx_description
1 polymer ?
#
loop_
_entity_poly.entity_id
_entity_poly.type
_entity_poly.pdbx_seq_one_letter_code
_entity_poly.pdbx_strand_id
1 'polypeptide(L)'
;MIIALLNQKGGVGKTTLATHIAGELAMQGRSVILLDADPQGSALDWTQRRQQNGLPRLFGAVGLARETLHQEAPELARRADHVIIDGPPRIAALARSALLAADLALIPVQPSPYDVWASAEMVALIREAQVF
;
A
#
# COMPACT_ATOMS: atom_id res chain seq x y z
N MET A 1 -11.34 -4.93 -4.98
CA MET A 1 -10.04 -4.87 -5.69
C MET A 1 -8.94 -4.45 -4.73
N ILE A 2 -7.82 -5.16 -4.72
CA ILE A 2 -6.65 -4.92 -3.87
C ILE A 2 -5.55 -4.25 -4.71
N ILE A 3 -5.13 -3.04 -4.32
CA ILE A 3 -4.07 -2.27 -4.99
C ILE A 3 -2.91 -2.10 -4.00
N ALA A 4 -1.71 -2.53 -4.38
CA ALA A 4 -0.52 -2.40 -3.55
C ALA A 4 0.46 -1.36 -4.09
N LEU A 5 0.88 -0.43 -3.24
CA LEU A 5 1.93 0.54 -3.52
C LEU A 5 3.26 0.00 -3.00
N LEU A 6 4.16 -0.40 -3.90
CA LEU A 6 5.34 -1.17 -3.55
C LEU A 6 6.60 -0.63 -4.20
N ASN A 7 7.66 -0.45 -3.41
CA ASN A 7 9.00 -0.13 -3.88
C ASN A 7 9.97 -0.34 -2.71
N GLN A 8 11.08 -1.03 -2.96
CA GLN A 8 12.16 -1.25 -1.99
C GLN A 8 12.77 0.08 -1.52
N LYS A 9 12.79 1.10 -2.37
CA LYS A 9 13.28 2.42 -2.02
C LYS A 9 12.29 3.19 -1.14
N GLY A 10 12.80 3.75 -0.04
CA GLY A 10 12.07 4.71 0.79
C GLY A 10 11.98 6.08 0.13
N GLY A 11 10.97 6.88 0.50
CA GLY A 11 10.84 8.27 0.05
C GLY A 11 10.30 8.47 -1.37
N VAL A 12 9.93 7.41 -2.09
CA VAL A 12 9.38 7.50 -3.46
C VAL A 12 7.91 7.92 -3.54
N GLY A 13 7.25 8.15 -2.40
CA GLY A 13 5.86 8.62 -2.33
C GLY A 13 4.80 7.52 -2.19
N LYS A 14 5.16 6.30 -1.75
CA LYS A 14 4.20 5.18 -1.53
C LYS A 14 3.01 5.59 -0.65
N THR A 15 3.29 5.98 0.59
CA THR A 15 2.27 6.42 1.57
C THR A 15 1.46 7.60 1.06
N THR A 16 2.11 8.56 0.40
CA THR A 16 1.43 9.72 -0.17
C THR A 16 0.41 9.30 -1.22
N LEU A 17 0.81 8.46 -2.18
CA LEU A 17 -0.10 7.97 -3.21
C LEU A 17 -1.17 7.06 -2.62
N ALA A 18 -0.82 6.17 -1.69
CA ALA A 18 -1.76 5.26 -1.03
C ALA A 18 -2.90 6.01 -0.34
N THR A 19 -2.56 7.02 0.47
CA THR A 19 -3.54 7.85 1.18
C THR A 19 -4.39 8.71 0.25
N HIS A 20 -3.82 9.25 -0.83
CA HIS A 20 -4.56 10.07 -1.79
C HIS A 20 -5.47 9.24 -2.70
N ILE A 21 -5.01 8.08 -3.19
CA ILE A 21 -5.84 7.14 -3.96
C ILE A 21 -7.01 6.65 -3.10
N ALA A 22 -6.75 6.29 -1.83
CA ALA A 22 -7.81 5.88 -0.92
C ALA A 22 -8.84 7.00 -0.67
N GLY A 23 -8.36 8.24 -0.50
CA GLY A 23 -9.21 9.42 -0.35
C GLY A 23 -10.08 9.70 -1.56
N GLU A 24 -9.50 9.66 -2.76
CA GLU A 24 -10.21 9.91 -4.02
C GLU A 24 -11.28 8.84 -4.28
N LEU A 25 -10.94 7.55 -4.12
CA LEU A 25 -11.92 6.47 -4.27
C LEU A 25 -13.08 6.60 -3.28
N ALA A 26 -12.79 6.98 -2.03
CA ALA A 26 -13.82 7.23 -1.03
C ALA A 26 -14.70 8.44 -1.38
N MET A 27 -14.12 9.52 -1.93
CA MET A 27 -14.86 10.68 -2.41
C MET A 27 -15.77 10.35 -3.60
N GLN A 28 -15.43 9.33 -4.38
CA GLN A 28 -16.29 8.77 -5.44
C GLN A 28 -17.38 7.82 -4.90
N GLY A 29 -17.55 7.73 -3.57
CA GLY A 29 -18.58 6.91 -2.93
C GLY A 29 -18.21 5.43 -2.78
N ARG A 30 -16.95 5.05 -3.03
CA ARG A 30 -16.48 3.67 -2.80
C ARG A 30 -16.17 3.42 -1.33
N SER A 31 -16.45 2.22 -0.86
CA SER A 31 -15.95 1.76 0.43
C SER A 31 -14.47 1.37 0.32
N VAL A 32 -13.61 1.99 1.12
CA VAL A 32 -12.15 1.83 1.03
C VAL A 32 -11.54 1.49 2.38
N ILE A 33 -10.60 0.54 2.37
CA ILE A 33 -9.73 0.21 3.49
C ILE A 33 -8.27 0.43 3.07
N LEU A 34 -7.55 1.27 3.81
CA LEU A 34 -6.11 1.43 3.71
C LEU A 34 -5.41 0.50 4.72
N LEU A 35 -4.57 -0.39 4.23
CA LEU A 35 -3.70 -1.26 4.99
C LEU A 35 -2.30 -0.66 5.05
N ASP A 36 -1.87 -0.25 6.23
CA ASP A 36 -0.49 0.19 6.48
C ASP A 36 0.36 -1.03 6.82
N ALA A 37 1.09 -1.54 5.83
CA ALA A 37 2.00 -2.68 5.99
C ALA A 37 3.44 -2.23 6.30
N ASP A 38 3.68 -0.93 6.46
CA ASP A 38 4.97 -0.40 6.92
C ASP A 38 5.01 -0.39 8.45
N PRO A 39 5.99 -1.07 9.09
CA PRO A 39 6.20 -0.97 10.54
C PRO A 39 6.36 0.46 11.06
N GLN A 40 6.71 1.44 10.21
CA GLN A 40 6.77 2.85 10.59
C GLN A 40 5.41 3.51 10.78
N GLY A 41 4.31 2.93 10.25
CA GLY A 41 2.95 3.42 10.49
C GLY A 41 2.62 4.80 9.92
N SER A 42 3.35 5.25 8.89
CA SER A 42 3.22 6.62 8.37
C SER A 42 1.82 6.92 7.80
N ALA A 43 1.14 5.93 7.24
CA ALA A 43 -0.20 6.09 6.68
C ALA A 43 -1.26 6.21 7.78
N LEU A 44 -1.10 5.43 8.85
CA LEU A 44 -1.93 5.54 10.05
C LEU A 44 -1.76 6.89 10.74
N ASP A 45 -0.53 7.32 10.96
CA ASP A 45 -0.21 8.61 11.57
C ASP A 45 -0.85 9.76 10.78
N TRP A 46 -0.75 9.72 9.45
CA TRP A 46 -1.38 10.71 8.58
C TRP A 46 -2.91 10.72 8.75
N THR A 47 -3.53 9.54 8.77
CA THR A 47 -4.99 9.39 8.92
C THR A 47 -5.46 9.90 10.28
N GLN A 48 -4.72 9.61 11.35
CA GLN A 48 -5.02 10.07 12.70
C GLN A 48 -4.89 11.58 12.81
N ARG A 49 -3.85 12.19 12.24
CA ARG A 49 -3.66 13.64 12.22
C ARG A 49 -4.82 14.34 11.53
N ARG A 50 -5.35 13.80 10.43
CA ARG A 50 -6.54 14.38 9.77
C ARG A 50 -7.74 14.44 10.71
N GLN A 51 -8.00 13.36 11.43
CA GLN A 51 -9.11 13.29 12.40
C GLN A 51 -8.92 14.30 13.54
N GLN A 52 -7.69 14.42 14.06
CA GLN A 52 -7.36 15.41 15.09
C GLN A 52 -7.56 16.86 14.63
N ASN A 53 -7.39 17.12 13.33
CA ASN A 53 -7.66 18.42 12.71
C ASN A 53 -9.14 18.62 12.32
N GLY A 54 -10.05 17.75 12.76
CA GLY A 54 -11.49 17.87 12.52
C GLY A 54 -11.91 17.54 11.08
N LEU A 55 -11.04 16.91 10.27
CA LEU A 55 -11.38 16.51 8.92
C LEU A 55 -12.22 15.22 8.92
N PRO A 56 -13.16 15.06 7.97
CA PRO A 56 -13.98 13.87 7.88
C PRO A 56 -13.14 12.63 7.60
N ARG A 57 -13.56 11.51 8.19
CA ARG A 57 -12.98 10.20 7.92
C ARG A 57 -13.50 9.68 6.58
N LEU A 58 -12.68 9.76 5.55
CA LEU A 58 -13.03 9.29 4.20
C LEU A 58 -13.00 7.77 4.09
N PHE A 59 -12.05 7.10 4.75
CA PHE A 59 -11.84 5.65 4.63
C PHE A 59 -11.42 4.98 5.95
N GLY A 60 -11.48 3.65 6.00
CA GLY A 60 -10.91 2.85 7.09
C GLY A 60 -9.40 2.74 6.94
N ALA A 61 -8.64 2.84 8.03
CA ALA A 61 -7.18 2.64 8.01
C ALA A 61 -6.82 1.65 9.12
N VAL A 62 -5.98 0.65 8.80
CA VAL A 62 -5.61 -0.46 9.69
C VAL A 62 -4.12 -0.76 9.53
N GLY A 63 -3.41 -0.94 10.63
CA GLY A 63 -2.01 -1.38 10.62
C GLY A 63 -1.92 -2.89 10.49
N LEU A 64 -1.15 -3.36 9.51
CA LEU A 64 -0.96 -4.78 9.24
C LEU A 64 0.43 -5.08 8.65
N ALA A 65 1.47 -4.79 9.42
CA ALA A 65 2.84 -5.16 9.06
C ALA A 65 3.14 -6.64 9.41
N ARG A 66 2.47 -7.58 8.72
CA ARG A 66 2.63 -9.04 8.94
C ARG A 66 2.92 -9.79 7.65
N GLU A 67 3.83 -10.76 7.71
CA GLU A 67 4.16 -11.61 6.54
C GLU A 67 2.96 -12.47 6.08
N THR A 68 1.90 -12.55 6.89
CA THR A 68 0.61 -13.18 6.58
C THR A 68 -0.39 -12.25 5.89
N LEU A 69 0.01 -11.04 5.47
CA LEU A 69 -0.89 -10.07 4.84
C LEU A 69 -1.69 -10.62 3.65
N HIS A 70 -1.10 -11.51 2.84
CA HIS A 70 -1.81 -12.22 1.75
C HIS A 70 -3.03 -13.03 2.19
N GLN A 71 -3.13 -13.44 3.46
CA GLN A 71 -4.26 -14.18 4.01
C GLN A 71 -5.33 -13.25 4.59
N GLU A 72 -4.91 -12.11 5.14
CA GLU A 72 -5.78 -11.17 5.85
C GLU A 72 -6.36 -10.08 4.92
N ALA A 73 -5.61 -9.64 3.91
CA ALA A 73 -6.09 -8.63 2.96
C ALA A 73 -7.32 -9.07 2.13
N PRO A 74 -7.41 -10.33 1.64
CA PRO A 74 -8.62 -10.83 0.98
C PRO A 74 -9.86 -10.80 1.86
N GLU A 75 -9.72 -11.09 3.16
CA GLU A 75 -10.82 -11.02 4.13
C GLU A 75 -11.40 -9.61 4.26
N LEU A 76 -10.53 -8.61 4.23
CA LEU A 76 -10.92 -7.21 4.25
C LEU A 76 -11.51 -6.76 2.91
N ALA A 77 -11.00 -7.28 1.79
CA ALA A 77 -11.55 -7.02 0.47
C ALA A 77 -12.97 -7.57 0.28
N ARG A 78 -13.41 -8.55 1.10
CA ARG A 78 -14.82 -8.98 1.15
C ARG A 78 -15.76 -7.95 1.77
N ARG A 79 -15.23 -6.94 2.47
CA ARG A 79 -15.99 -5.94 3.25
C ARG A 79 -15.91 -4.52 2.66
N ALA A 80 -15.13 -4.33 1.60
CA ALA A 80 -14.91 -3.03 0.98
C ALA A 80 -14.71 -3.19 -0.54
N ASP A 81 -15.10 -2.19 -1.31
CA ASP A 81 -14.91 -2.17 -2.77
C ASP A 81 -13.42 -2.19 -3.13
N HIS A 82 -12.61 -1.45 -2.35
CA HIS A 82 -11.17 -1.33 -2.53
C HIS A 82 -10.39 -1.53 -1.24
N VAL A 83 -9.27 -2.24 -1.36
CA VAL A 83 -8.22 -2.30 -0.34
C VAL A 83 -6.96 -1.70 -0.95
N ILE A 84 -6.39 -0.70 -0.28
CA ILE A 84 -5.14 -0.06 -0.68
C ILE A 84 -4.06 -0.51 0.31
N ILE A 85 -2.99 -1.13 -0.16
CA ILE A 85 -1.86 -1.54 0.68
C ILE A 85 -0.73 -0.53 0.52
N ASP A 86 -0.34 0.12 1.61
CA ASP A 86 0.91 0.89 1.70
C ASP A 86 2.03 -0.06 2.15
N GLY A 87 2.89 -0.45 1.21
CA GLY A 87 3.92 -1.44 1.48
C GLY A 87 5.18 -0.88 2.15
N PRO A 88 5.91 -1.70 2.92
CA PRO A 88 7.14 -1.27 3.58
C PRO A 88 8.29 -1.01 2.58
N PRO A 89 9.26 -0.15 2.93
CA PRO A 89 10.57 -0.13 2.29
C PRO A 89 11.43 -1.31 2.77
N ARG A 90 12.26 -1.88 1.89
CA ARG A 90 13.34 -2.84 2.21
C ARG A 90 12.94 -4.21 2.81
N ILE A 91 11.67 -4.45 3.13
CA ILE A 91 11.23 -5.73 3.73
C ILE A 91 10.66 -6.64 2.65
N ALA A 92 11.51 -7.48 2.07
CA ALA A 92 11.15 -8.36 0.95
C ALA A 92 10.00 -9.32 1.26
N ALA A 93 9.95 -9.92 2.45
CA ALA A 93 8.90 -10.87 2.83
C ALA A 93 7.50 -10.21 2.90
N LEU A 94 7.41 -9.03 3.51
CA LEU A 94 6.17 -8.24 3.53
C LEU A 94 5.78 -7.76 2.14
N ALA A 95 6.73 -7.27 1.34
CA ALA A 95 6.47 -6.86 -0.03
C ALA A 95 5.95 -8.04 -0.89
N ARG A 96 6.51 -9.24 -0.72
CA ARG A 96 6.03 -10.47 -1.36
C ARG A 96 4.63 -10.84 -0.89
N SER A 97 4.35 -10.75 0.41
CA SER A 97 3.01 -10.99 0.95
C SER A 97 1.99 -10.01 0.37
N ALA A 98 2.34 -8.73 0.24
CA ALA A 98 1.48 -7.74 -0.41
C ALA A 98 1.26 -8.03 -1.90
N LEU A 99 2.30 -8.48 -2.62
CA LEU A 99 2.17 -8.88 -4.03
C LEU A 99 1.22 -10.07 -4.20
N LEU A 100 1.33 -11.09 -3.36
CA LEU A 100 0.46 -12.27 -3.40
C LEU A 100 -1.02 -11.94 -3.13
N ALA A 101 -1.29 -10.84 -2.43
CA ALA A 101 -2.65 -10.39 -2.16
C ALA A 101 -3.22 -9.43 -3.23
N ALA A 102 -2.35 -8.78 -4.02
CA ALA A 102 -2.75 -7.65 -4.85
C ALA A 102 -3.31 -8.08 -6.22
N ASP A 103 -4.42 -7.46 -6.62
CA ASP A 103 -4.91 -7.52 -8.00
C ASP A 103 -4.08 -6.61 -8.92
N LEU A 104 -3.54 -5.52 -8.35
CA LEU A 104 -2.72 -4.54 -9.06
C LEU A 104 -1.56 -4.07 -8.15
N ALA A 105 -0.33 -4.19 -8.65
CA ALA A 105 0.85 -3.61 -8.02
C ALA A 105 1.27 -2.34 -8.75
N LEU A 106 1.40 -1.23 -8.02
CA LEU A 106 1.93 0.04 -8.51
C LEU A 106 3.31 0.27 -7.91
N ILE A 107 4.29 0.56 -8.77
CA ILE A 107 5.67 0.87 -8.37
C ILE A 107 5.91 2.36 -8.58
N PRO A 108 5.75 3.22 -7.56
CA PRO A 108 6.08 4.62 -7.68
C PRO A 108 7.60 4.81 -7.78
N VAL A 109 8.04 5.60 -8.75
CA VAL A 109 9.47 5.88 -9.02
C VAL A 109 9.65 7.37 -9.20
N GLN A 110 10.66 7.95 -8.57
CA GLN A 110 11.03 9.35 -8.79
C GLN A 110 11.73 9.50 -10.16
N PRO A 111 11.64 10.67 -10.82
CA PRO A 111 12.27 10.92 -12.12
C PRO A 111 13.80 11.11 -11.99
N SER A 112 14.49 10.08 -11.52
CA SER A 112 15.92 10.08 -11.21
C SER A 112 16.52 8.73 -11.62
N PRO A 113 17.67 8.70 -12.33
CA PRO A 113 18.30 7.45 -12.75
C PRO A 113 18.56 6.47 -11.60
N TYR A 114 18.96 6.99 -10.44
CA TYR A 114 19.23 6.16 -9.26
C TYR A 114 17.95 5.50 -8.71
N ASP A 115 16.81 6.17 -8.84
CA ASP A 115 15.52 5.63 -8.40
C ASP A 115 14.98 4.60 -9.39
N VAL A 116 15.21 4.80 -10.69
CA VAL A 116 14.91 3.81 -11.72
C VAL A 116 15.71 2.54 -11.50
N TRP A 117 17.02 2.63 -11.24
CA TRP A 117 17.84 1.45 -10.95
C TRP A 117 17.40 0.71 -9.68
N ALA A 118 17.09 1.45 -8.61
CA ALA A 118 16.56 0.85 -7.39
C ALA A 118 15.21 0.14 -7.62
N SER A 119 14.37 0.65 -8.53
CA SER A 119 13.09 0.01 -8.86
C SER A 119 13.24 -1.34 -9.57
N ALA A 120 14.40 -1.62 -10.18
CA ALA A 120 14.64 -2.89 -10.87
C ALA A 120 14.55 -4.10 -9.92
N GLU A 121 14.98 -3.94 -8.66
CA GLU A 121 14.83 -4.96 -7.62
C GLU A 121 13.35 -5.30 -7.35
N MET A 122 12.49 -4.28 -7.34
CA MET A 122 11.05 -4.46 -7.17
C MET A 122 10.43 -5.21 -8.35
N VAL A 123 10.88 -4.91 -9.57
CA VAL A 123 10.44 -5.62 -10.79
C VAL A 123 10.88 -7.09 -10.75
N ALA A 124 12.09 -7.38 -10.28
CA ALA A 124 12.57 -8.75 -10.09
C ALA A 124 11.68 -9.52 -9.09
N LEU A 125 11.38 -8.92 -7.94
CA LEU A 125 10.49 -9.52 -6.93
C LEU A 125 9.09 -9.81 -7.47
N ILE A 126 8.53 -8.92 -8.30
CA ILE A 126 7.23 -9.15 -8.96
C ILE A 126 7.28 -10.35 -9.88
N ARG A 127 8.34 -10.45 -10.70
CA ARG A 127 8.52 -11.59 -11.60
C ARG A 127 8.63 -12.90 -10.84
N GLU A 128 9.36 -12.92 -9.73
CA GLU A 128 9.45 -14.09 -8.85
C GLU A 128 8.11 -14.46 -8.23
N ALA A 129 7.30 -13.47 -7.83
CA ALA A 129 5.98 -13.70 -7.27
C ALA A 129 4.97 -14.23 -8.30
N GLN A 130 5.11 -13.88 -9.59
CA GLN A 130 4.24 -14.31 -10.69
C GLN A 130 4.47 -15.76 -11.16
N VAL A 131 5.57 -16.40 -10.77
CA VAL A 131 5.88 -17.80 -11.14
C VAL A 131 5.10 -18.80 -10.26
N PHE A 132 4.41 -18.33 -9.23
CA PHE A 132 3.54 -19.10 -8.33
C PHE A 132 2.07 -18.77 -8.57
#